data_AF-A0A962A540-F1
#
_entry.id   AF-A0A962A540-F1
#
_cell.length_a   1.000
_cell.length_b   1.000
_cell.length_c   1.000
_cell.angle_alpha   90.00
_cell.angle_beta   90.00
_cell.angle_gamma   90.00
#
_symmetry.space_group_name_H-M   'P 1'
#
loop_
_entity.id
_entity.type
_entity.pdbx_description
1 polymer ?
#
loop_
_entity_poly.entity_id
_entity_poly.type
_entity_poly.pdbx_seq_one_letter_code
_entity_poly.pdbx_strand_id
1 'polypeptide(L)'
;MKNGLKKTSGALRTLLKISLVLVVLVVIALIILSNIGGNGDGYKNAVEGFLSDFTGLDARVETLNGMTFYPNISFEFENATFHENPETEIALAQLKKARVSVGFWDMTFQNGKFKDVYIEGLDVKEGLLTKDTLNVDLVDLQPGPEDSAALMATGTLGDEPFDAVVNLKVEGRAPSQSYYFTTTRPFAVLLGDAILTGIFKDEDDALRVEYINLTYQDRDVFKGGMEIDERARGVLNFEDYGSALGFDLSIEDTEAGIDVGGMIKSPCFRLADFADGYRFSNALYYIYDLLFRDDAALSSLDLKDVSLQISPVCQPGIKPADVTLPFGFEDQIQIDIQE
;
A
#
# COMPACT_ATOMS: atom_id res chain seq x y z
N MET A 1 50.53 -12.35 42.20
CA MET A 1 49.28 -12.96 41.72
C MET A 1 49.53 -13.62 40.37
N LYS A 2 49.64 -14.95 40.33
CA LYS A 2 49.70 -15.75 39.08
C LYS A 2 48.70 -16.89 39.25
N ASN A 3 47.42 -16.59 39.02
CA ASN A 3 46.37 -17.61 39.07
C ASN A 3 46.33 -18.38 37.76
N GLY A 4 46.35 -19.71 37.89
CA GLY A 4 46.56 -20.65 36.81
C GLY A 4 45.31 -20.88 35.96
N LEU A 5 45.41 -20.54 34.68
CA LEU A 5 44.62 -21.12 33.60
C LEU A 5 45.23 -22.47 33.21
N LYS A 6 44.89 -23.55 33.92
CA LYS A 6 45.21 -24.92 33.46
C LYS A 6 44.02 -25.83 33.71
N LYS A 7 43.37 -26.25 32.60
CA LYS A 7 42.52 -27.46 32.39
C LYS A 7 41.21 -27.16 31.63
N THR A 8 41.30 -26.65 30.39
CA THR A 8 40.15 -26.46 29.47
C THR A 8 40.25 -27.27 28.16
N SER A 9 41.31 -28.06 27.95
CA SER A 9 41.57 -28.70 26.64
C SER A 9 40.56 -29.78 26.24
N GLY A 10 39.94 -30.47 27.21
CA GLY A 10 38.92 -31.50 26.95
C GLY A 10 37.59 -30.91 26.48
N ALA A 11 37.11 -29.86 27.15
CA ALA A 11 35.83 -29.21 26.82
C ALA A 11 35.89 -28.51 25.45
N LEU A 12 37.00 -27.83 25.14
CA LEU A 12 37.19 -27.17 23.86
C LEU A 12 37.14 -28.16 22.68
N ARG A 13 37.76 -29.34 22.83
CA ARG A 13 37.73 -30.39 21.81
C ARG A 13 36.32 -30.93 21.58
N THR A 14 35.54 -31.08 22.65
CA THR A 14 34.14 -31.53 22.54
C THR A 14 33.28 -30.47 21.86
N LEU A 15 33.41 -29.20 22.24
CA LEU A 15 32.70 -28.09 21.59
C LEU A 15 33.03 -27.99 20.10
N LEU A 16 34.29 -28.16 19.73
CA LEU A 16 34.71 -28.15 18.32
C LEU A 16 34.12 -29.32 17.54
N LYS A 17 34.04 -30.52 18.12
CA LYS A 17 33.40 -31.68 17.47
C LYS A 17 31.89 -31.47 17.29
N ILE A 18 31.21 -30.95 18.31
CA ILE A 18 29.77 -30.67 18.24
C ILE A 18 29.52 -29.59 17.18
N SER A 19 30.30 -28.51 17.19
CA SER A 19 30.22 -27.45 16.17
C SER A 19 30.43 -28.00 14.76
N LEU A 20 31.42 -28.88 14.55
CA LEU A 20 31.65 -29.50 13.25
C LEU A 20 30.46 -30.36 12.79
N VAL A 21 29.89 -31.17 13.68
CA VAL A 21 28.69 -31.99 13.36
C VAL A 21 27.50 -31.10 13.01
N LEU A 22 27.29 -30.02 13.77
CA LEU A 22 26.23 -29.05 13.48
C LEU A 22 26.43 -28.38 12.12
N VAL A 23 27.65 -27.96 11.79
CA VAL A 23 27.96 -27.37 10.47
C VAL A 23 27.66 -28.36 9.34
N VAL A 24 28.05 -29.63 9.48
CA VAL A 24 27.75 -30.66 8.47
C VAL A 24 26.24 -30.87 8.32
N LEU A 25 25.50 -30.95 9.42
CA LEU A 25 24.04 -31.08 9.38
C LEU A 25 23.37 -29.88 8.72
N VAL A 26 23.83 -28.66 9.02
CA VAL A 26 23.33 -27.43 8.37
C VAL A 26 23.61 -27.48 6.87
N VAL A 27 24.81 -27.87 6.44
CA VAL A 27 25.13 -27.99 5.01
C VAL A 27 24.23 -29.02 4.32
N ILE A 28 24.00 -30.18 4.94
CA ILE A 28 23.07 -31.19 4.39
C ILE A 28 21.66 -30.64 4.28
N ALA A 29 21.17 -29.94 5.31
CA ALA A 29 19.85 -29.32 5.30
C ALA A 29 19.73 -28.27 4.18
N LEU A 30 20.74 -27.43 3.99
CA LEU A 30 20.77 -26.43 2.92
C LEU A 30 20.80 -27.08 1.52
N ILE A 31 21.52 -28.19 1.35
CA ILE A 31 21.52 -28.96 0.09
C ILE A 31 20.12 -29.53 -0.16
N ILE A 32 19.47 -30.08 0.85
CA ILE A 32 18.10 -30.61 0.73
C ILE A 32 17.15 -29.47 0.33
N LEU A 33 17.17 -28.32 1.04
CA LEU A 33 16.34 -27.16 0.73
C LEU A 33 16.57 -26.62 -0.69
N SER A 34 17.82 -26.58 -1.16
CA SER A 34 18.15 -26.16 -2.53
C SER A 34 17.59 -27.10 -3.60
N ASN A 35 17.31 -28.37 -3.26
CA ASN A 35 16.77 -29.37 -4.19
C ASN A 35 15.27 -29.64 -4.00
N ILE A 36 14.64 -29.09 -2.95
CA ILE A 36 13.21 -29.24 -2.68
C ILE A 36 12.36 -28.39 -3.65
N GLY A 37 12.94 -27.38 -4.29
CA GLY A 37 12.25 -26.55 -5.29
C GLY A 37 11.65 -27.35 -6.45
N GLY A 38 10.56 -26.84 -7.03
CA GLY A 38 9.85 -27.49 -8.13
C GLY A 38 8.52 -26.82 -8.45
N ASN A 39 7.69 -27.51 -9.22
CA ASN A 39 6.40 -27.04 -9.72
C ASN A 39 5.24 -28.03 -9.42
N GLY A 40 5.40 -28.89 -8.40
CA GLY A 40 4.38 -29.86 -8.03
C GLY A 40 3.14 -29.25 -7.38
N ASP A 41 2.01 -29.96 -7.45
CA ASP A 41 0.70 -29.52 -6.94
C ASP A 41 0.74 -29.08 -5.47
N GLY A 42 1.57 -29.72 -4.63
CA GLY A 42 1.73 -29.32 -3.24
C GLY A 42 2.25 -27.88 -3.07
N TYR A 43 3.14 -27.41 -3.95
CA TYR A 43 3.62 -26.03 -3.93
C TYR A 43 2.60 -25.06 -4.51
N LYS A 44 1.91 -25.48 -5.57
CA LYS A 44 0.82 -24.69 -6.15
C LYS A 44 -0.26 -24.41 -5.10
N ASN A 45 -0.72 -25.43 -4.38
CA ASN A 45 -1.71 -25.27 -3.32
C ASN A 45 -1.21 -24.36 -2.17
N ALA A 46 0.09 -24.37 -1.88
CA ALA A 46 0.67 -23.49 -0.87
C ALA A 46 0.70 -22.02 -1.35
N VAL A 47 0.99 -21.78 -2.63
CA VAL A 47 0.93 -20.44 -3.23
C VAL A 47 -0.51 -19.95 -3.30
N GLU A 48 -1.45 -20.80 -3.73
CA GLU A 48 -2.89 -20.49 -3.72
C GLU A 48 -3.37 -20.13 -2.33
N GLY A 49 -3.07 -20.96 -1.32
CA GLY A 49 -3.44 -20.67 0.07
C GLY A 49 -2.86 -19.35 0.58
N PHE A 50 -1.58 -19.08 0.29
CA PHE A 50 -0.96 -17.80 0.66
C PHE A 50 -1.63 -16.59 -0.02
N LEU A 51 -1.93 -16.69 -1.32
CA LEU A 51 -2.61 -15.64 -2.06
C LEU A 51 -4.04 -15.43 -1.56
N SER A 52 -4.73 -16.50 -1.19
CA SER A 52 -6.07 -16.43 -0.62
C SER A 52 -6.08 -15.75 0.74
N ASP A 53 -5.15 -16.14 1.62
CA ASP A 53 -5.00 -15.54 2.94
C ASP A 53 -4.65 -14.05 2.85
N PHE A 54 -3.82 -13.67 1.86
CA PHE A 54 -3.39 -12.28 1.67
C PHE A 54 -4.51 -11.39 1.09
N THR A 55 -5.29 -11.91 0.15
CA THR A 55 -6.31 -11.12 -0.57
C THR A 55 -7.71 -11.23 0.05
N GLY A 56 -7.96 -12.24 0.89
CA GLY A 56 -9.31 -12.57 1.35
C GLY A 56 -10.19 -13.23 0.29
N LEU A 57 -9.66 -13.55 -0.89
CA LEU A 57 -10.37 -14.16 -2.02
C LEU A 57 -9.92 -15.61 -2.25
N ASP A 58 -10.74 -16.47 -2.85
CA ASP A 58 -10.31 -17.79 -3.32
C ASP A 58 -9.38 -17.62 -4.53
N ALA A 59 -8.07 -17.74 -4.30
CA ALA A 59 -7.05 -17.68 -5.33
C ALA A 59 -6.81 -19.05 -5.97
N ARG A 60 -6.80 -19.09 -7.31
CA ARG A 60 -6.50 -20.29 -8.11
C ARG A 60 -5.40 -19.97 -9.08
N VAL A 61 -4.35 -20.77 -9.10
CA VAL A 61 -3.20 -20.59 -9.98
C VAL A 61 -3.28 -21.66 -11.06
N GLU A 62 -3.36 -21.31 -12.33
CA GLU A 62 -3.37 -22.36 -13.37
C GLU A 62 -2.04 -23.11 -13.40
N THR A 63 -0.94 -22.36 -13.55
CA THR A 63 0.41 -22.92 -13.74
C THR A 63 1.39 -22.34 -12.72
N LEU A 64 2.04 -23.21 -11.94
CA LEU A 64 3.23 -22.85 -11.18
C LEU A 64 4.46 -23.20 -12.02
N ASN A 65 5.21 -22.20 -12.49
CA ASN A 65 6.41 -22.44 -13.29
C ASN A 65 7.55 -22.99 -12.42
N GLY A 66 7.67 -22.48 -11.20
CA GLY A 66 8.64 -23.00 -10.26
C GLY A 66 8.64 -22.25 -8.93
N MET A 67 9.09 -22.98 -7.91
CA MET A 67 9.36 -22.46 -6.59
C MET A 67 10.78 -22.85 -6.19
N THR A 68 11.53 -21.91 -5.60
CA THR A 68 12.83 -22.20 -4.98
C THR A 68 12.79 -21.77 -3.52
N PHE A 69 13.58 -22.43 -2.66
CA PHE A 69 13.65 -22.11 -1.23
C PHE A 69 15.02 -21.61 -0.79
N TYR A 70 16.09 -22.00 -1.48
CA TYR A 70 17.44 -21.61 -1.14
C TYR A 70 18.30 -21.45 -2.40
N PRO A 71 19.18 -20.43 -2.49
CA PRO A 71 19.45 -19.39 -1.49
C PRO A 71 18.40 -18.28 -1.40
N ASN A 72 17.49 -18.25 -2.38
CA ASN A 72 16.36 -17.33 -2.42
C ASN A 72 15.08 -18.15 -2.32
N ILE A 73 14.08 -17.56 -1.67
CA ILE A 73 12.72 -18.03 -1.76
C ILE A 73 12.11 -17.30 -2.95
N SER A 74 11.79 -18.02 -4.01
CA SER A 74 11.13 -17.44 -5.19
C SER A 74 9.94 -18.27 -5.59
N PHE A 75 8.92 -17.61 -6.11
CA PHE A 75 7.78 -18.25 -6.73
C PHE A 75 7.49 -17.55 -8.05
N GLU A 76 7.26 -18.35 -9.09
CA GLU A 76 6.86 -17.88 -10.41
C GLU A 76 5.62 -18.67 -10.83
N PHE A 77 4.53 -17.96 -11.12
CA PHE A 77 3.27 -18.55 -11.53
C PHE A 77 2.59 -17.73 -12.63
N GLU A 78 1.67 -18.38 -13.33
CA GLU A 78 0.93 -17.84 -14.46
C GLU A 78 -0.57 -18.15 -14.34
N ASN A 79 -1.38 -17.22 -14.84
CA ASN A 79 -2.84 -17.24 -14.87
C ASN A 79 -3.46 -17.56 -13.50
N ALA A 80 -3.27 -16.65 -12.55
CA ALA A 80 -3.99 -16.68 -11.29
C ALA A 80 -5.34 -15.97 -11.42
N THR A 81 -6.39 -16.53 -10.83
CA THR A 81 -7.72 -15.92 -10.74
C THR A 81 -8.15 -15.85 -9.28
N PHE A 82 -8.89 -14.79 -8.94
CA PHE A 82 -9.35 -14.53 -7.58
C PHE A 82 -10.88 -14.44 -7.58
N HIS A 83 -11.52 -15.20 -6.71
CA HIS A 83 -12.98 -15.33 -6.64
C HIS A 83 -13.48 -15.00 -5.23
N GLU A 84 -14.67 -14.45 -5.09
CA GLU A 84 -15.28 -14.22 -3.77
C GLU A 84 -15.57 -15.56 -3.05
N ASN A 85 -16.02 -16.56 -3.82
CA ASN A 85 -16.32 -17.89 -3.32
C ASN A 85 -15.81 -18.94 -4.31
N PRO A 86 -15.25 -20.08 -3.86
CA PRO A 86 -14.81 -21.17 -4.73
C PRO A 86 -15.89 -21.73 -5.67
N GLU A 87 -17.17 -21.58 -5.37
CA GLU A 87 -18.27 -22.02 -6.24
C GLU A 87 -18.61 -21.02 -7.35
N THR A 88 -18.16 -19.77 -7.25
CA THR A 88 -18.46 -18.73 -8.23
C THR A 88 -17.51 -18.80 -9.42
N GLU A 89 -18.05 -18.89 -10.64
CA GLU A 89 -17.24 -18.87 -11.87
C GLU A 89 -16.72 -17.46 -12.22
N ILE A 90 -17.24 -16.41 -11.57
CA ILE A 90 -16.90 -15.02 -11.86
C ILE A 90 -15.63 -14.65 -11.09
N ALA A 91 -14.50 -14.57 -11.78
CA ALA A 91 -13.28 -13.99 -11.22
C ALA A 91 -13.46 -12.47 -11.02
N LEU A 92 -13.09 -11.97 -9.84
CA LEU A 92 -13.06 -10.55 -9.48
C LEU A 92 -11.70 -9.91 -9.82
N ALA A 93 -10.63 -10.68 -9.77
CA ALA A 93 -9.34 -10.28 -10.30
C ALA A 93 -8.68 -11.43 -11.06
N GLN A 94 -7.81 -11.08 -12.01
CA GLN A 94 -7.02 -12.02 -12.79
C GLN A 94 -5.59 -11.50 -12.90
N LEU A 95 -4.62 -12.39 -12.84
CA LEU A 95 -3.21 -12.07 -12.89
C LEU A 95 -2.52 -13.01 -13.86
N LYS A 96 -2.02 -12.48 -14.97
CA LYS A 96 -1.42 -13.28 -16.04
C LYS A 96 -0.10 -13.89 -15.62
N LYS A 97 0.79 -13.13 -14.97
CA LYS A 97 2.10 -13.67 -14.54
C LYS A 97 2.61 -12.90 -13.33
N ALA A 98 3.16 -13.63 -12.36
CA ALA A 98 3.93 -13.02 -11.28
C ALA A 98 5.18 -13.83 -10.95
N ARG A 99 6.22 -13.10 -10.56
CA ARG A 99 7.48 -13.61 -10.08
C ARG A 99 7.96 -12.72 -8.94
N VAL A 100 8.15 -13.31 -7.78
CA VAL A 100 8.72 -12.64 -6.62
C VAL A 100 9.88 -13.46 -6.11
N SER A 101 10.96 -12.80 -5.71
CA SER A 101 12.11 -13.44 -5.10
C SER A 101 12.58 -12.65 -3.88
N VAL A 102 12.81 -13.36 -2.78
CA VAL A 102 13.28 -12.84 -1.50
C VAL A 102 14.49 -13.65 -1.04
N GLY A 103 15.46 -13.03 -0.37
CA GLY A 103 16.57 -13.79 0.22
C GLY A 103 16.08 -14.70 1.34
N PHE A 104 16.51 -15.96 1.40
CA PHE A 104 16.09 -16.90 2.46
C PHE A 104 16.30 -16.32 3.87
N TRP A 105 17.47 -15.71 4.08
CA TRP A 105 17.81 -15.08 5.35
C TRP A 105 17.03 -13.79 5.59
N ASP A 106 16.75 -13.02 4.54
CA ASP A 106 15.96 -11.79 4.67
C ASP A 106 14.51 -12.08 5.05
N MET A 107 13.91 -13.15 4.52
CA MET A 107 12.60 -13.62 4.95
C MET A 107 12.63 -14.18 6.37
N THR A 108 13.62 -15.03 6.69
CA THR A 108 13.75 -15.67 8.01
C THR A 108 13.93 -14.65 9.13
N PHE A 109 14.69 -13.58 8.88
CA PHE A 109 14.94 -12.50 9.84
C PHE A 109 14.03 -11.28 9.64
N GLN A 110 13.06 -11.36 8.73
CA GLN A 110 12.09 -10.30 8.43
C GLN A 110 12.74 -8.93 8.12
N ASN A 111 13.84 -8.93 7.35
CA ASN A 111 14.58 -7.72 7.00
C ASN A 111 13.88 -6.85 5.92
N GLY A 112 12.74 -7.29 5.38
CA GLY A 112 11.99 -6.55 4.36
C GLY A 112 12.71 -6.36 3.01
N LYS A 113 13.74 -7.16 2.71
CA LYS A 113 14.52 -7.06 1.46
C LYS A 113 14.05 -8.10 0.45
N PHE A 114 13.85 -7.68 -0.80
CA PHE A 114 13.51 -8.55 -1.91
C PHE A 114 14.56 -8.44 -3.02
N LYS A 115 14.62 -9.43 -3.92
CA LYS A 115 15.57 -9.49 -5.02
C LYS A 115 14.94 -9.25 -6.37
N ASP A 116 13.66 -9.58 -6.49
CA ASP A 116 12.94 -9.54 -7.75
C ASP A 116 11.44 -9.40 -7.46
N VAL A 117 10.77 -8.53 -8.19
CA VAL A 117 9.33 -8.33 -8.18
C VAL A 117 8.95 -8.02 -9.61
N TYR A 118 8.17 -8.92 -10.19
CA TYR A 118 7.66 -8.80 -11.55
C TYR A 118 6.21 -9.28 -11.54
N ILE A 119 5.28 -8.43 -11.95
CA ILE A 119 3.85 -8.72 -12.09
C ILE A 119 3.45 -8.22 -13.46
N GLU A 120 2.80 -9.04 -14.26
CA GLU A 120 2.34 -8.68 -15.61
C GLU A 120 0.87 -9.03 -15.74
N GLY A 121 0.08 -8.08 -16.26
CA GLY A 121 -1.34 -8.24 -16.58
C GLY A 121 -2.18 -8.61 -15.37
N LEU A 122 -2.33 -7.68 -14.41
CA LEU A 122 -3.29 -7.78 -13.32
C LEU A 122 -4.55 -6.99 -13.70
N ASP A 123 -5.65 -7.68 -13.92
CA ASP A 123 -6.96 -7.09 -14.19
C ASP A 123 -7.84 -7.22 -12.95
N VAL A 124 -8.30 -6.09 -12.41
CA VAL A 124 -9.17 -6.01 -11.23
C VAL A 124 -10.50 -5.41 -11.66
N LYS A 125 -11.59 -6.13 -11.40
CA LYS A 125 -12.92 -5.65 -11.73
C LYS A 125 -13.33 -4.46 -10.87
N GLU A 126 -14.26 -3.68 -11.43
CA GLU A 126 -14.98 -2.63 -10.70
C GLU A 126 -15.52 -3.14 -9.36
N GLY A 127 -15.43 -2.30 -8.34
CA GLY A 127 -15.95 -2.55 -7.01
C GLY A 127 -15.05 -3.39 -6.09
N LEU A 128 -14.01 -4.06 -6.60
CA LEU A 128 -13.10 -4.84 -5.75
C LEU A 128 -12.06 -3.95 -5.04
N LEU A 129 -11.38 -3.07 -5.76
CA LEU A 129 -10.38 -2.13 -5.20
C LEU A 129 -10.72 -0.68 -5.51
N THR A 130 -11.12 -0.45 -6.75
CA THR A 130 -11.52 0.84 -7.29
C THR A 130 -12.86 0.67 -7.95
N LYS A 131 -13.57 1.78 -8.13
CA LYS A 131 -14.87 1.72 -8.78
C LYS A 131 -14.76 1.51 -10.29
N ASP A 132 -13.78 2.09 -10.97
CA ASP A 132 -13.50 1.70 -12.35
C ASP A 132 -12.57 0.47 -12.38
N THR A 133 -12.56 -0.27 -13.49
CA THR A 133 -11.64 -1.41 -13.66
C THR A 133 -10.19 -0.94 -13.56
N LEU A 134 -9.39 -1.60 -12.72
CA LEU A 134 -7.95 -1.33 -12.61
C LEU A 134 -7.21 -2.42 -13.39
N ASN A 135 -6.51 -2.03 -14.44
CA ASN A 135 -5.64 -2.93 -15.20
C ASN A 135 -4.20 -2.50 -14.94
N VAL A 136 -3.38 -3.36 -14.38
CA VAL A 136 -1.94 -3.13 -14.19
C VAL A 136 -1.21 -3.96 -15.23
N ASP A 137 -0.66 -3.29 -16.24
CA ASP A 137 0.10 -3.92 -17.32
C ASP A 137 1.38 -4.57 -16.79
N LEU A 138 2.11 -3.84 -15.95
CA LEU A 138 3.40 -4.25 -15.43
C LEU A 138 3.66 -3.62 -14.06
N VAL A 139 4.14 -4.43 -13.13
CA VAL A 139 4.89 -3.99 -11.94
C VAL A 139 6.28 -4.60 -12.03
N ASP A 140 7.33 -3.77 -12.07
CA ASP A 140 8.71 -4.26 -12.23
C ASP A 140 9.70 -3.42 -11.43
N LEU A 141 10.83 -4.06 -11.11
CA LEU A 141 11.98 -3.41 -10.49
C LEU A 141 12.92 -2.86 -11.55
N GLN A 142 13.06 -1.53 -11.55
CA GLN A 142 13.99 -0.85 -12.41
C GLN A 142 15.24 -0.43 -11.62
N PRO A 143 16.42 -1.01 -11.93
CA PRO A 143 17.68 -0.55 -11.36
C PRO A 143 17.96 0.90 -11.80
N GLY A 144 18.31 1.74 -10.84
CA GLY A 144 18.74 3.12 -11.07
C GLY A 144 20.27 3.25 -11.06
N PRO A 145 20.79 4.48 -11.16
CA PRO A 145 22.22 4.75 -10.98
C PRO A 145 22.66 4.48 -9.53
N GLU A 146 23.91 4.03 -9.38
CA GLU A 146 24.59 3.79 -8.10
C GLU A 146 23.83 2.81 -7.17
N ASP A 147 23.27 3.34 -6.09
CA ASP A 147 22.60 2.59 -5.01
C ASP A 147 21.08 2.88 -4.96
N SER A 148 20.50 3.24 -6.12
CA SER A 148 19.08 3.53 -6.27
C SER A 148 18.39 2.52 -7.18
N ALA A 149 17.13 2.25 -6.90
CA ALA A 149 16.23 1.52 -7.76
C ALA A 149 14.82 2.09 -7.58
N ALA A 150 13.89 1.67 -8.43
CA ALA A 150 12.50 2.02 -8.32
C ALA A 150 11.62 0.80 -8.56
N LEU A 151 10.53 0.69 -7.78
CA LEU A 151 9.41 -0.17 -8.14
C LEU A 151 8.47 0.67 -8.99
N MET A 152 8.26 0.26 -10.24
CA MET A 152 7.38 0.96 -11.17
C MET A 152 6.16 0.11 -11.43
N ALA A 153 5.00 0.74 -11.53
CA ALA A 153 3.76 0.13 -11.97
C ALA A 153 3.13 0.97 -13.09
N THR A 154 2.65 0.34 -14.15
CA THR A 154 1.99 1.00 -15.28
C THR A 154 0.67 0.32 -15.58
N GLY A 155 -0.32 1.05 -16.08
CA GLY A 155 -1.61 0.47 -16.44
C GLY A 155 -2.69 1.49 -16.76
N THR A 156 -3.95 1.11 -16.55
CA THR A 156 -5.11 1.98 -16.66
C THR A 156 -6.05 1.84 -15.46
N LEU A 157 -6.71 2.95 -15.12
CA LEU A 157 -7.85 2.99 -14.22
C LEU A 157 -9.06 3.51 -15.01
N GLY A 158 -9.97 2.60 -15.33
CA GLY A 158 -10.94 2.81 -16.41
C GLY A 158 -10.21 3.03 -17.74
N ASP A 159 -10.51 4.14 -18.39
CA ASP A 159 -9.87 4.58 -19.65
C ASP A 159 -8.61 5.44 -19.42
N GLU A 160 -8.33 5.84 -18.17
CA GLU A 160 -7.24 6.75 -17.85
C GLU A 160 -5.94 5.98 -17.59
N PRO A 161 -4.84 6.27 -18.32
CA PRO A 161 -3.56 5.63 -18.08
C PRO A 161 -2.96 6.11 -16.76
N PHE A 162 -2.23 5.22 -16.07
CA PHE A 162 -1.45 5.58 -14.90
C PHE A 162 -0.02 5.03 -14.95
N ASP A 163 0.88 5.78 -14.34
CA ASP A 163 2.25 5.38 -14.04
C ASP A 163 2.53 5.69 -12.57
N ALA A 164 2.94 4.70 -11.79
CA ALA A 164 3.32 4.85 -10.39
C ALA A 164 4.79 4.44 -10.20
N VAL A 165 5.49 5.19 -9.35
CA VAL A 165 6.88 4.92 -9.01
C VAL A 165 7.10 5.11 -7.52
N VAL A 166 7.78 4.14 -6.89
CA VAL A 166 8.24 4.23 -5.51
C VAL A 166 9.73 3.93 -5.47
N ASN A 167 10.50 4.83 -4.87
CA ASN A 167 11.95 4.70 -4.80
C ASN A 167 12.38 3.66 -3.77
N LEU A 168 13.42 2.90 -4.14
CA LEU A 168 14.04 1.84 -3.37
C LEU A 168 15.53 2.12 -3.17
N LYS A 169 16.10 1.53 -2.12
CA LYS A 169 17.54 1.42 -1.95
C LYS A 169 18.03 0.06 -2.42
N VAL A 170 19.27 0.07 -2.89
CA VAL A 170 19.99 -1.11 -3.32
C VAL A 170 21.02 -1.49 -2.26
N GLU A 171 21.11 -2.79 -1.96
CA GLU A 171 22.21 -3.35 -1.17
C GLU A 171 22.88 -4.51 -1.90
N GLY A 172 24.22 -4.53 -1.84
CA GLY A 172 25.04 -5.55 -2.46
C GLY A 172 25.41 -5.23 -3.90
N ARG A 173 25.87 -6.24 -4.64
CA ARG A 173 26.21 -6.15 -6.06
C ARG A 173 25.64 -7.36 -6.79
N ALA A 174 25.40 -7.23 -8.08
CA ALA A 174 25.01 -8.37 -8.92
C ALA A 174 26.00 -9.55 -8.76
N PRO A 175 25.52 -10.81 -8.65
CA PRO A 175 24.12 -11.25 -8.72
C PRO A 175 23.40 -11.30 -7.34
N SER A 176 24.05 -10.89 -6.26
CA SER A 176 23.52 -10.92 -4.90
C SER A 176 22.84 -9.62 -4.47
N GLN A 177 22.41 -8.81 -5.44
CA GLN A 177 21.75 -7.54 -5.19
C GLN A 177 20.38 -7.77 -4.53
N SER A 178 20.03 -6.88 -3.62
CA SER A 178 18.72 -6.83 -2.96
C SER A 178 18.22 -5.40 -2.94
N TYR A 179 16.92 -5.26 -2.82
CA TYR A 179 16.18 -4.02 -2.86
C TYR A 179 15.30 -3.95 -1.63
N TYR A 180 15.16 -2.75 -1.08
CA TYR A 180 14.35 -2.55 0.11
C TYR A 180 13.80 -1.13 0.16
N PHE A 181 12.65 -1.04 0.82
CA PHE A 181 12.01 0.20 1.21
C PHE A 181 12.76 0.81 2.40
N THR A 182 13.15 2.08 2.29
CA THR A 182 13.68 2.81 3.46
C THR A 182 12.54 3.38 4.29
N THR A 183 12.84 3.93 5.47
CA THR A 183 11.87 4.66 6.29
C THR A 183 11.41 5.97 5.66
N THR A 184 11.93 6.38 4.50
CA THR A 184 11.53 7.60 3.78
C THR A 184 11.54 7.35 2.28
N ARG A 185 10.37 7.25 1.67
CA ARG A 185 10.18 6.73 0.32
C ARG A 185 9.43 7.76 -0.51
N PRO A 186 10.15 8.55 -1.32
CA PRO A 186 9.50 9.37 -2.33
C PRO A 186 8.69 8.48 -3.27
N PHE A 187 7.48 8.93 -3.57
CA PHE A 187 6.63 8.32 -4.58
C PHE A 187 6.10 9.38 -5.54
N ALA A 188 5.77 8.94 -6.74
CA ALA A 188 5.01 9.72 -7.70
C ALA A 188 4.00 8.82 -8.42
N VAL A 189 2.81 9.34 -8.66
CA VAL A 189 1.74 8.70 -9.43
C VAL A 189 1.26 9.71 -10.47
N LEU A 190 1.33 9.33 -11.74
CA LEU A 190 0.68 10.00 -12.85
C LEU A 190 -0.62 9.24 -13.13
N LEU A 191 -1.74 9.94 -13.24
CA LEU A 191 -3.04 9.39 -13.63
C LEU A 191 -3.69 10.38 -14.60
N GLY A 192 -3.67 10.06 -15.90
CA GLY A 192 -4.05 11.02 -16.95
C GLY A 192 -3.24 12.32 -16.85
N ASP A 193 -3.94 13.45 -16.69
CA ASP A 193 -3.34 14.79 -16.50
C ASP A 193 -3.00 15.12 -15.04
N ALA A 194 -3.28 14.21 -14.09
CA ALA A 194 -3.04 14.41 -12.67
C ALA A 194 -1.70 13.82 -12.24
N ILE A 195 -0.93 14.57 -11.45
CA ILE A 195 0.34 14.11 -10.87
C ILE A 195 0.25 14.24 -9.35
N LEU A 196 0.32 13.11 -8.65
CA LEU A 196 0.42 13.04 -7.21
C LEU A 196 1.86 12.69 -6.82
N THR A 197 2.48 13.50 -5.97
CA THR A 197 3.81 13.23 -5.41
C THR A 197 3.77 13.30 -3.90
N GLY A 198 4.70 12.64 -3.24
CA GLY A 198 4.85 12.73 -1.79
C GLY A 198 5.97 11.85 -1.26
N ILE A 199 6.04 11.73 0.07
CA ILE A 199 7.04 10.92 0.75
C ILE A 199 6.35 10.06 1.81
N PHE A 200 6.34 8.74 1.61
CA PHE A 200 5.97 7.80 2.66
C PHE A 200 7.06 7.74 3.73
N LYS A 201 6.66 7.75 4.99
CA LYS A 201 7.52 7.52 6.15
C LYS A 201 6.88 6.49 7.06
N ASP A 202 7.67 5.48 7.41
CA ASP A 202 7.29 4.55 8.47
C ASP A 202 7.68 5.17 9.82
N GLU A 203 6.69 5.40 10.66
CA GLU A 203 6.84 5.64 12.10
C GLU A 203 6.37 4.38 12.84
N ASP A 204 6.86 4.13 14.06
CA ASP A 204 6.80 2.81 14.74
C ASP A 204 5.45 2.08 14.62
N ASP A 205 4.33 2.80 14.70
CA ASP A 205 2.97 2.27 14.58
C ASP A 205 2.09 3.03 13.54
N ALA A 206 2.70 3.86 12.68
CA ALA A 206 1.94 4.72 11.75
C ALA A 206 2.61 4.87 10.38
N LEU A 207 1.82 4.91 9.32
CA LEU A 207 2.26 5.33 7.99
C LEU A 207 2.00 6.83 7.84
N ARG A 208 3.07 7.62 7.85
CA ARG A 208 2.98 9.05 7.53
C ARG A 208 3.27 9.29 6.05
N VAL A 209 2.52 10.17 5.42
CA VAL A 209 2.75 10.67 4.08
C VAL A 209 2.95 12.17 4.16
N GLU A 210 4.19 12.61 3.94
CA GLU A 210 4.55 14.02 3.98
C GLU A 210 4.68 14.61 2.57
N TYR A 211 4.56 15.94 2.50
CA TYR A 211 4.78 16.70 1.27
C TYR A 211 3.94 16.19 0.10
N ILE A 212 2.72 15.75 0.37
CA ILE A 212 1.76 15.39 -0.66
C ILE A 212 1.57 16.63 -1.52
N ASN A 213 1.73 16.50 -2.83
CA ASN A 213 1.38 17.52 -3.80
C ASN A 213 0.60 16.89 -4.93
N LEU A 214 -0.65 17.31 -5.12
CA LEU A 214 -1.45 16.97 -6.28
C LEU A 214 -1.43 18.14 -7.25
N THR A 215 -1.03 17.87 -8.49
CA THR A 215 -1.14 18.82 -9.61
C THR A 215 -2.08 18.26 -10.67
N TYR A 216 -2.80 19.14 -11.36
CA TYR A 216 -3.65 18.78 -12.50
C TYR A 216 -3.49 19.84 -13.58
N GLN A 217 -3.11 19.42 -14.79
CA GLN A 217 -2.87 20.33 -15.92
C GLN A 217 -1.91 21.49 -15.56
N ASP A 218 -0.76 21.14 -14.98
CA ASP A 218 0.31 22.06 -14.53
C ASP A 218 -0.12 23.07 -13.43
N ARG A 219 -1.20 22.78 -12.71
CA ARG A 219 -1.68 23.62 -11.60
C ARG A 219 -1.70 22.82 -10.31
N ASP A 220 -1.14 23.39 -9.26
CA ASP A 220 -1.23 22.83 -7.91
C ASP A 220 -2.71 22.82 -7.47
N VAL A 221 -3.21 21.64 -7.10
CA VAL A 221 -4.57 21.43 -6.59
C VAL A 221 -4.55 21.49 -5.07
N PHE A 222 -3.68 20.69 -4.44
CA PHE A 222 -3.47 20.74 -2.99
C PHE A 222 -2.09 20.25 -2.59
N LYS A 223 -1.63 20.72 -1.43
CA LYS A 223 -0.39 20.33 -0.76
C LYS A 223 -0.60 20.01 0.70
N GLY A 224 0.01 18.96 1.24
CA GLY A 224 -0.20 18.64 2.63
C GLY A 224 0.56 17.43 3.14
N GLY A 225 0.02 16.84 4.19
CA GLY A 225 0.48 15.57 4.72
C GLY A 225 -0.63 14.87 5.47
N MET A 226 -0.51 13.55 5.57
CA MET A 226 -1.40 12.70 6.33
C MET A 226 -0.60 11.68 7.12
N GLU A 227 -1.21 11.14 8.15
CA GLU A 227 -0.73 10.08 9.01
C GLU A 227 -1.89 9.10 9.14
N ILE A 228 -1.59 7.83 8.90
CA ILE A 228 -2.55 6.73 8.95
C ILE A 228 -2.02 5.74 9.97
N ASP A 229 -2.71 5.63 11.09
CA ASP A 229 -2.59 4.56 12.08
C ASP A 229 -3.98 3.91 12.26
N GLU A 230 -4.43 3.68 13.50
CA GLU A 230 -5.84 3.41 13.81
C GLU A 230 -6.76 4.61 13.46
N ARG A 231 -6.18 5.75 13.13
CA ARG A 231 -6.83 7.00 12.73
C ARG A 231 -6.15 7.58 11.49
N ALA A 232 -6.95 8.16 10.61
CA ALA A 232 -6.46 9.01 9.53
C ALA A 232 -6.42 10.47 10.01
N ARG A 233 -5.23 11.03 10.15
CA ARG A 233 -5.00 12.39 10.64
C ARG A 233 -4.17 13.18 9.63
N GLY A 234 -4.49 14.43 9.37
CA GLY A 234 -3.73 15.18 8.36
C GLY A 234 -4.18 16.60 8.16
N VAL A 235 -3.42 17.32 7.32
CA VAL A 235 -3.76 18.67 6.87
C VAL A 235 -3.44 18.78 5.39
N LEU A 236 -4.45 19.16 4.59
CA LEU A 236 -4.35 19.45 3.17
C LEU A 236 -4.60 20.95 2.94
N ASN A 237 -3.64 21.64 2.34
CA ASN A 237 -3.72 23.06 2.01
C ASN A 237 -3.99 23.23 0.51
N PHE A 238 -4.95 24.08 0.18
CA PHE A 238 -5.36 24.39 -1.19
C PHE A 238 -4.81 25.77 -1.55
N GLU A 239 -3.70 25.81 -2.30
CA GLU A 239 -2.93 27.04 -2.53
C GLU A 239 -3.74 28.15 -3.22
N ASP A 240 -4.59 27.81 -4.18
CA ASP A 240 -5.35 28.79 -4.98
C ASP A 240 -6.31 29.65 -4.14
N TYR A 241 -6.77 29.14 -2.99
CA TYR A 241 -7.79 29.80 -2.16
C TYR A 241 -7.29 30.18 -0.76
N GLY A 242 -6.10 29.71 -0.37
CA GLY A 242 -5.59 29.84 1.00
C GLY A 242 -6.41 29.03 2.01
N SER A 243 -7.17 28.06 1.52
CA SER A 243 -8.01 27.17 2.32
C SER A 243 -7.17 26.01 2.83
N ALA A 244 -7.47 25.52 4.03
CA ALA A 244 -6.80 24.37 4.62
C ALA A 244 -7.85 23.44 5.22
N LEU A 245 -7.75 22.16 4.93
CA LEU A 245 -8.59 21.10 5.47
C LEU A 245 -7.72 20.23 6.38
N GLY A 246 -7.88 20.44 7.68
CA GLY A 246 -7.40 19.51 8.69
C GLY A 246 -8.41 18.40 8.89
N PHE A 247 -7.97 17.16 9.03
CA PHE A 247 -8.84 16.04 9.35
C PHE A 247 -8.21 15.19 10.45
N ASP A 248 -9.05 14.64 11.30
CA ASP A 248 -8.73 13.68 12.35
C ASP A 248 -9.89 12.70 12.44
N LEU A 249 -9.79 11.63 11.66
CA LEU A 249 -10.83 10.63 11.46
C LEU A 249 -10.38 9.31 12.09
N SER A 250 -11.25 8.68 12.88
CA SER A 250 -11.09 7.27 13.28
C SER A 250 -11.72 6.38 12.23
N ILE A 251 -11.06 5.28 11.89
CA ILE A 251 -11.57 4.29 10.93
C ILE A 251 -11.62 2.97 11.67
N GLU A 252 -12.82 2.47 11.94
CA GLU A 252 -13.04 1.20 12.64
C GLU A 252 -13.72 0.21 11.70
N ASP A 253 -13.14 -0.99 11.55
CA ASP A 253 -13.79 -2.09 10.84
C ASP A 253 -14.75 -2.81 11.81
N THR A 254 -16.03 -2.82 11.47
CA THR A 254 -17.10 -3.40 12.29
C THR A 254 -17.79 -4.54 11.54
N GLU A 255 -18.55 -5.38 12.25
CA GLU A 255 -19.37 -6.43 11.59
C GLU A 255 -20.39 -5.87 10.58
N ALA A 256 -20.74 -4.58 10.68
CA ALA A 256 -21.70 -3.91 9.80
C ALA A 256 -21.04 -3.16 8.63
N GLY A 257 -19.70 -3.08 8.59
CA GLY A 257 -18.94 -2.29 7.62
C GLY A 257 -17.92 -1.37 8.29
N ILE A 258 -17.45 -0.38 7.54
CA ILE A 258 -16.43 0.57 8.01
C ILE A 258 -17.13 1.76 8.68
N ASP A 259 -16.89 1.95 9.96
CA ASP A 259 -17.34 3.11 10.73
C ASP A 259 -16.27 4.20 10.68
N VAL A 260 -16.66 5.41 10.27
CA VAL A 260 -15.74 6.55 10.15
C VAL A 260 -16.26 7.71 11.00
N GLY A 261 -15.61 7.93 12.14
CA GLY A 261 -15.91 9.02 13.05
C GLY A 261 -14.83 10.10 13.04
N GLY A 262 -15.11 11.27 13.62
CA GLY A 262 -14.07 12.24 13.95
C GLY A 262 -14.38 13.68 13.53
N MET A 263 -13.36 14.41 13.09
CA MET A 263 -13.46 15.85 12.87
C MET A 263 -12.69 16.31 11.65
N ILE A 264 -13.37 17.12 10.83
CA ILE A 264 -12.77 17.88 9.75
C ILE A 264 -12.81 19.35 10.16
N LYS A 265 -11.64 20.00 10.19
CA LYS A 265 -11.48 21.42 10.54
C LYS A 265 -11.04 22.20 9.32
N SER A 266 -11.62 23.38 9.14
CA SER A 266 -11.08 24.36 8.21
C SER A 266 -11.01 25.75 8.84
N PRO A 267 -9.80 26.24 9.14
CA PRO A 267 -9.62 27.56 9.73
C PRO A 267 -9.98 28.70 8.77
N CYS A 268 -9.93 28.45 7.45
CA CYS A 268 -10.41 29.35 6.41
C CYS A 268 -11.08 28.52 5.31
N PHE A 269 -12.39 28.32 5.40
CA PHE A 269 -13.18 27.78 4.28
C PHE A 269 -13.88 28.94 3.57
N ARG A 270 -13.74 29.05 2.24
CA ARG A 270 -14.53 30.02 1.46
C ARG A 270 -15.72 29.28 0.85
N LEU A 271 -16.92 29.85 0.92
CA LEU A 271 -18.11 29.31 0.21
C LEU A 271 -17.87 29.13 -1.30
N ALA A 272 -17.00 29.94 -1.90
CA ALA A 272 -16.59 29.80 -3.29
C ALA A 272 -15.84 28.47 -3.58
N ASP A 273 -15.31 27.80 -2.55
CA ASP A 273 -14.67 26.49 -2.69
C ASP A 273 -15.73 25.39 -2.96
N PHE A 274 -17.01 25.63 -2.64
CA PHE A 274 -18.14 24.71 -2.83
C PHE A 274 -19.15 25.13 -3.90
N ALA A 275 -19.24 26.42 -4.22
CA ALA A 275 -20.27 26.93 -5.13
C ALA A 275 -20.04 26.48 -6.58
N ASP A 276 -20.76 25.45 -7.02
CA ASP A 276 -20.92 24.91 -8.39
C ASP A 276 -19.87 25.33 -9.42
N GLY A 277 -18.87 24.46 -9.61
CA GLY A 277 -17.89 24.52 -10.71
C GLY A 277 -16.42 24.71 -10.30
N TYR A 278 -16.11 24.73 -8.99
CA TYR A 278 -14.75 24.96 -8.51
C TYR A 278 -14.00 23.69 -8.09
N ARG A 279 -12.68 23.82 -8.11
CA ARG A 279 -11.69 22.74 -8.06
C ARG A 279 -11.72 21.92 -6.78
N PHE A 280 -12.21 22.43 -5.66
CA PHE A 280 -12.26 21.68 -4.40
C PHE A 280 -13.43 20.69 -4.40
N SER A 281 -14.65 21.13 -4.68
CA SER A 281 -15.78 20.22 -4.88
C SER A 281 -15.49 19.24 -6.02
N ASN A 282 -14.86 19.69 -7.10
CA ASN A 282 -14.46 18.81 -8.19
C ASN A 282 -13.32 17.87 -7.81
N ALA A 283 -12.31 18.28 -7.02
CA ALA A 283 -11.24 17.40 -6.57
C ALA A 283 -11.75 16.36 -5.57
N LEU A 284 -12.61 16.77 -4.63
CA LEU A 284 -13.33 15.82 -3.79
C LEU A 284 -14.24 14.93 -4.62
N TYR A 285 -14.95 15.45 -5.62
CA TYR A 285 -15.77 14.66 -6.54
C TYR A 285 -14.92 13.72 -7.36
N TYR A 286 -13.73 14.11 -7.82
CA TYR A 286 -12.83 13.26 -8.57
C TYR A 286 -12.27 12.17 -7.66
N ILE A 287 -11.78 12.51 -6.46
CA ILE A 287 -11.31 11.52 -5.48
C ILE A 287 -12.45 10.58 -5.09
N TYR A 288 -13.64 11.12 -4.83
CA TYR A 288 -14.84 10.37 -4.49
C TYR A 288 -15.32 9.47 -5.65
N ASP A 289 -15.44 10.00 -6.86
CA ASP A 289 -15.87 9.27 -8.05
C ASP A 289 -14.79 8.29 -8.51
N LEU A 290 -13.52 8.51 -8.16
CA LEU A 290 -12.45 7.52 -8.37
C LEU A 290 -12.59 6.34 -7.38
N LEU A 291 -12.97 6.64 -6.14
CA LEU A 291 -12.94 5.68 -5.04
C LEU A 291 -14.28 4.96 -4.76
N PHE A 292 -15.46 5.59 -4.97
CA PHE A 292 -16.71 5.18 -4.31
C PHE A 292 -18.03 5.37 -5.12
N ARG A 293 -18.11 5.12 -6.44
CA ARG A 293 -19.37 5.40 -7.20
C ARG A 293 -20.51 4.37 -7.03
N ASP A 294 -20.42 3.36 -6.17
CA ASP A 294 -21.55 2.46 -5.93
C ASP A 294 -22.30 2.84 -4.64
N ASP A 295 -23.60 3.18 -4.75
CA ASP A 295 -24.46 3.59 -3.63
C ASP A 295 -24.51 2.52 -2.51
N ALA A 296 -24.24 1.26 -2.86
CA ALA A 296 -24.21 0.15 -1.91
C ALA A 296 -23.03 0.25 -0.92
N ALA A 297 -21.83 0.64 -1.38
CA ALA A 297 -20.66 0.83 -0.50
C ALA A 297 -20.81 2.04 0.43
N LEU A 298 -21.57 3.06 -0.01
CA LEU A 298 -21.93 4.21 0.81
C LEU A 298 -22.98 3.88 1.87
N SER A 299 -23.87 2.93 1.60
CA SER A 299 -24.84 2.50 2.60
C SER A 299 -24.20 1.82 3.82
N SER A 300 -22.97 1.32 3.66
CA SER A 300 -22.16 0.74 4.74
C SER A 300 -21.20 1.74 5.41
N LEU A 301 -21.03 2.94 4.86
CA LEU A 301 -20.19 3.98 5.44
C LEU A 301 -21.04 4.83 6.40
N ASP A 302 -20.81 4.73 7.70
CA ASP A 302 -21.47 5.59 8.69
C ASP A 302 -20.60 6.81 8.98
N LEU A 303 -21.07 8.00 8.56
CA LEU A 303 -20.40 9.28 8.81
C LEU A 303 -21.10 10.11 9.89
N LYS A 304 -22.09 9.55 10.60
CA LYS A 304 -22.90 10.26 11.60
C LYS A 304 -22.06 10.92 12.70
N ASP A 305 -20.87 10.38 12.95
CA ASP A 305 -19.94 10.86 13.97
C ASP A 305 -18.82 11.76 13.40
N VAL A 306 -18.91 12.19 12.14
CA VAL A 306 -18.02 13.18 11.55
C VAL A 306 -18.58 14.59 11.76
N SER A 307 -17.77 15.43 12.41
CA SER A 307 -18.07 16.85 12.62
C SER A 307 -17.25 17.75 11.69
N LEU A 308 -17.91 18.67 10.99
CA LEU A 308 -17.25 19.70 10.18
C LEU A 308 -17.23 21.02 10.94
N GLN A 309 -16.04 21.45 11.37
CA GLN A 309 -15.83 22.72 12.05
C GLN A 309 -15.35 23.80 11.07
N ILE A 310 -16.17 24.83 10.89
CA ILE A 310 -15.86 25.97 10.02
C ILE A 310 -15.63 27.20 10.88
N SER A 311 -14.46 27.84 10.72
CA SER A 311 -14.16 29.11 11.37
C SER A 311 -14.70 30.29 10.54
N PRO A 312 -15.53 31.17 11.12
CA PRO A 312 -16.10 32.34 10.44
C PRO A 312 -15.07 33.45 10.20
N VAL A 313 -13.85 33.31 10.73
CA VAL A 313 -12.78 34.31 10.66
C VAL A 313 -12.49 34.76 9.22
N CYS A 314 -12.66 33.87 8.25
CA CYS A 314 -12.30 34.14 6.85
C CYS A 314 -13.49 34.53 5.96
N GLN A 315 -14.73 34.38 6.46
CA GLN A 315 -15.95 34.85 5.81
C GLN A 315 -16.98 35.26 6.88
N PRO A 316 -16.93 36.52 7.36
CA PRO A 316 -17.87 37.02 8.34
C PRO A 316 -19.31 36.94 7.81
N GLY A 317 -20.20 36.29 8.55
CA GLY A 317 -21.64 36.23 8.24
C GLY A 317 -22.14 34.98 7.53
N ILE A 318 -21.30 33.95 7.33
CA ILE A 318 -21.77 32.61 6.93
C ILE A 318 -22.64 32.04 8.04
N LYS A 319 -23.79 31.45 7.68
CA LYS A 319 -24.60 30.60 8.55
C LYS A 319 -24.46 29.13 8.16
N PRO A 320 -24.74 28.17 9.06
CA PRO A 320 -24.64 26.75 8.72
C PRO A 320 -25.49 26.36 7.51
N ALA A 321 -26.68 26.97 7.36
CA ALA A 321 -27.58 26.73 6.24
C ALA A 321 -27.06 27.25 4.88
N ASP A 322 -26.01 28.08 4.86
CA ASP A 322 -25.39 28.57 3.63
C ASP A 322 -24.35 27.57 3.09
N VAL A 323 -23.99 26.55 3.88
CA VAL A 323 -23.03 25.50 3.50
C VAL A 323 -23.81 24.33 2.92
N THR A 324 -23.74 24.15 1.61
CA THR A 324 -24.20 22.92 0.95
C THR A 324 -23.02 21.98 0.88
N LEU A 325 -23.10 20.85 1.59
CA LEU A 325 -22.12 19.79 1.44
C LEU A 325 -22.35 19.12 0.09
N PRO A 326 -21.30 18.79 -0.66
CA PRO A 326 -21.46 17.93 -1.82
C PRO A 326 -21.98 16.55 -1.34
N PHE A 327 -22.66 15.83 -2.24
CA PHE A 327 -23.01 14.41 -2.09
C PHE A 327 -24.14 14.02 -1.12
N GLY A 328 -25.04 14.92 -0.70
CA GLY A 328 -26.21 14.50 0.09
C GLY A 328 -25.90 14.12 1.54
N PHE A 329 -24.73 14.49 2.05
CA PHE A 329 -24.29 14.19 3.43
C PHE A 329 -24.86 15.14 4.49
N GLU A 330 -25.82 16.01 4.15
CA GLU A 330 -26.37 16.99 5.09
C GLU A 330 -27.00 16.33 6.33
N ASP A 331 -27.49 15.09 6.17
CA ASP A 331 -28.07 14.31 7.26
C ASP A 331 -27.05 13.42 8.00
N GLN A 332 -25.81 13.31 7.49
CA GLN A 332 -24.77 12.47 8.07
C GLN A 332 -23.66 13.28 8.75
N ILE A 333 -23.33 14.48 8.28
CA ILE A 333 -22.22 15.27 8.85
C ILE A 333 -22.76 16.39 9.73
N GLN A 334 -22.33 16.44 10.99
CA GLN A 334 -22.69 17.54 11.89
C GLN A 334 -21.84 18.78 11.57
N ILE A 335 -22.46 19.85 11.05
CA ILE A 335 -21.79 21.12 10.79
C ILE A 335 -21.82 22.01 12.04
N ASP A 336 -20.65 22.40 12.54
CA ASP A 336 -20.48 23.30 13.68
C ASP A 336 -19.70 24.56 13.25
N ILE A 337 -20.27 25.75 13.47
CA ILE A 337 -19.61 27.03 13.18
C ILE A 337 -19.15 27.61 14.51
N GLN A 338 -17.83 27.71 14.70
CA GLN A 338 -17.25 28.22 15.94
C GLN A 338 -17.26 29.76 15.95
N GLU A 339 -18.06 30.38 16.82
CA GLU A 339 -18.11 31.85 16.98
C GLU A 339 -16.83 32.48 17.53
#